data_AF-A0A7C6YDL5-F1
#
_entry.id   AF-A0A7C6YDL5-F1
#
_cell.length_a   1.000
_cell.length_b   1.000
_cell.length_c   1.000
_cell.angle_alpha   90.00
_cell.angle_beta   90.00
_cell.angle_gamma   90.00
#
_symmetry.space_group_name_H-M   'P 1'
#
loop_
_entity.id
_entity.type
_entity.pdbx_description
1 polymer ?
#
loop_
_entity_poly.entity_id
_entity_poly.type
_entity_poly.pdbx_seq_one_letter_code
_entity_poly.pdbx_strand_id
1 'polypeptide(L)' 'GMPIIGNVGFESWRSKEATISEEEQPGWGSQEERGVLWEATTAMAYLQAGMDILVMRHPRAVALIKQNIEELMQDNSC' A
#
# COMPACT_ATOMS: atom_id res chain seq x y z
N GLY A 1 23.37 5.17 5.14
CA GLY A 1 22.71 4.24 6.06
C GLY A 1 22.54 2.91 5.36
N MET A 2 22.13 1.87 6.09
CA MET A 2 21.67 0.62 5.47
C MET A 2 20.25 0.84 4.94
N PRO A 3 19.88 0.23 3.80
CA PRO A 3 18.51 0.32 3.29
C PRO A 3 17.51 -0.37 4.22
N ILE A 4 16.29 0.15 4.26
CA ILE A 4 15.16 -0.38 5.02
C ILE A 4 14.25 -1.17 4.09
N ILE A 5 14.02 -2.44 4.43
CA ILE A 5 13.10 -3.34 3.73
C ILE A 5 11.88 -3.66 4.61
N GLY A 6 10.68 -3.58 4.03
CA GLY A 6 9.43 -3.86 4.73
C GLY A 6 8.50 -4.80 3.96
N ASN A 7 7.89 -5.77 4.65
CA ASN A 7 6.92 -6.71 4.07
C ASN A 7 5.48 -6.20 4.20
N VAL A 8 5.16 -5.17 3.42
CA VAL A 8 3.86 -4.49 3.48
C VAL A 8 2.71 -5.40 3.06
N GLY A 9 2.93 -6.27 2.09
CA GLY A 9 1.91 -7.20 1.64
C GLY A 9 1.48 -8.16 2.74
N PHE A 10 2.41 -8.74 3.50
CA PHE A 10 2.01 -9.60 4.62
C PHE A 10 1.28 -8.83 5.72
N GLU A 11 1.79 -7.65 6.09
CA GLU A 11 1.23 -6.87 7.20
C GLU A 11 -0.13 -6.24 6.87
N SER A 12 -0.39 -5.93 5.61
CA SER A 12 -1.67 -5.35 5.16
C SER A 12 -2.74 -6.43 5.03
N TRP A 13 -2.42 -7.57 4.43
CA TRP A 13 -3.39 -8.62 4.12
C TRP A 13 -3.74 -9.53 5.32
N ARG A 14 -3.05 -9.40 6.45
CA ARG A 14 -3.47 -10.03 7.72
C ARG A 14 -4.58 -9.26 8.45
N SER A 15 -4.79 -7.99 8.08
CA SER A 15 -5.79 -7.15 8.72
C SER A 15 -7.21 -7.51 8.27
N LYS A 16 -8.17 -7.42 9.19
CA LYS A 16 -9.58 -7.71 8.90
C LYS A 16 -10.12 -6.73 7.85
N GLU A 17 -9.68 -5.49 7.94
CA GLU A 17 -10.00 -4.38 7.04
C GLU A 17 -9.54 -4.64 5.60
N ALA A 18 -8.60 -5.55 5.34
CA ALA A 18 -8.22 -5.92 3.98
C ALA A 18 -8.99 -7.13 3.43
N THR A 19 -9.63 -7.93 4.29
CA THR A 19 -10.09 -9.29 3.92
C THR A 19 -11.57 -9.56 4.19
N ILE A 20 -12.19 -8.92 5.19
CA ILE A 20 -13.59 -9.18 5.57
C ILE A 20 -14.54 -8.86 4.42
N SER A 21 -15.48 -9.77 4.19
CA SER A 21 -16.46 -9.69 3.09
C SER A 21 -17.39 -8.48 3.22
N GLU A 22 -17.97 -8.07 2.10
CA GLU A 22 -18.99 -7.00 2.07
C GLU A 22 -20.27 -7.43 2.80
N GLU A 23 -20.59 -8.73 2.79
CA GLU A 23 -21.75 -9.28 3.49
C GLU A 23 -21.62 -9.18 5.01
N GLU A 24 -20.44 -9.46 5.55
CA GLU A 24 -20.15 -9.32 6.97
C GLU A 24 -20.04 -7.86 7.40
N GLN A 25 -19.61 -6.97 6.50
CA GLN A 25 -19.50 -5.55 6.80
C GLN A 25 -20.03 -4.60 5.70
N PRO A 26 -21.36 -4.41 5.69
CA PRO A 26 -22.14 -3.41 4.99
C PRO A 26 -21.45 -2.15 4.49
N GLY A 27 -21.03 -1.41 5.52
CA GLY A 27 -20.71 0.00 5.44
C GLY A 27 -19.26 0.28 5.09
N TRP A 28 -18.43 -0.75 4.88
CA TRP A 28 -17.02 -0.57 4.53
C TRP A 28 -16.77 -0.51 3.02
N GLY A 29 -17.84 -0.57 2.22
CA GLY A 29 -17.75 -0.55 0.77
C GLY A 29 -17.08 -1.82 0.22
N SER A 30 -16.59 -1.72 -1.02
CA SER A 30 -16.13 -2.91 -1.72
C SER A 30 -14.89 -3.53 -1.10
N GLN A 31 -14.92 -4.85 -0.89
CA GLN A 31 -13.80 -5.60 -0.30
C GLN A 31 -12.59 -5.61 -1.24
N GLU A 32 -12.81 -5.73 -2.55
CA GLU A 32 -11.74 -5.70 -3.55
C GLU A 32 -11.02 -4.35 -3.53
N GLU A 33 -11.77 -3.24 -3.64
CA GLU A 33 -11.18 -1.91 -3.65
C GLU A 33 -10.48 -1.59 -2.33
N ARG A 34 -11.12 -1.93 -1.21
CA ARG A 34 -10.57 -1.71 0.12
C ARG A 34 -9.27 -2.48 0.34
N GLY A 35 -9.21 -3.76 -0.02
CA GLY A 35 -7.99 -4.57 0.13
C GLY A 35 -6.81 -4.02 -0.67
N VAL A 36 -7.07 -3.61 -1.92
CA VAL A 36 -6.06 -2.96 -2.79
C VAL A 36 -5.57 -1.66 -2.17
N LEU A 37 -6.49 -0.81 -1.74
CA LEU A 37 -6.14 0.49 -1.15
C LEU A 37 -5.44 0.32 0.19
N TRP A 38 -5.80 -0.66 1.02
CA TRP A 38 -5.17 -0.91 2.31
C TRP A 38 -3.66 -1.19 2.18
N GLU A 39 -3.31 -2.02 1.21
CA GLU A 39 -1.91 -2.31 0.90
C GLU A 39 -1.19 -1.07 0.31
N ALA A 40 -1.85 -0.37 -0.62
CA ALA A 40 -1.28 0.82 -1.25
C ALA A 40 -1.05 1.96 -0.24
N THR A 41 -2.02 2.33 0.59
CA THR A 41 -1.88 3.42 1.56
C THR A 41 -0.81 3.13 2.60
N THR A 42 -0.70 1.86 3.04
CA THR A 42 0.35 1.45 3.98
C THR A 42 1.74 1.58 3.35
N ALA A 43 1.89 1.15 2.09
CA ALA A 43 3.14 1.32 1.35
C ALA A 43 3.48 2.80 1.13
N MET A 44 2.52 3.65 0.79
CA MET A 44 2.74 5.11 0.64
C MET A 44 3.24 5.74 1.93
N ALA A 45 2.63 5.41 3.07
CA ALA A 45 3.06 5.93 4.37
C ALA A 45 4.51 5.51 4.71
N TYR A 46 4.89 4.28 4.36
CA TYR A 46 6.25 3.79 4.55
C TYR A 46 7.27 4.40 3.59
N LEU A 47 6.91 4.73 2.35
CA LEU A 47 7.77 5.51 1.46
C LEU A 47 8.10 6.87 2.09
N GLN A 48 7.11 7.56 2.64
CA GLN A 48 7.31 8.84 3.33
C GLN A 48 8.14 8.71 4.61
N ALA A 49 8.13 7.54 5.25
CA ALA A 49 9.00 7.22 6.38
C ALA A 49 10.45 6.89 5.97
N GLY A 50 10.77 6.88 4.67
CA GLY A 50 12.11 6.62 4.15
C GLY A 50 12.42 5.15 3.90
N MET A 51 11.42 4.32 3.59
CA MET A 51 11.63 2.92 3.24
C MET A 51 12.16 2.76 1.81
N ASP A 52 13.21 1.96 1.64
CA ASP A 52 13.88 1.77 0.34
C ASP A 52 13.29 0.62 -0.47
N ILE A 53 12.87 -0.47 0.20
CA ILE A 53 12.38 -1.69 -0.47
C ILE A 53 11.05 -2.13 0.14
N LEU A 54 10.02 -2.21 -0.69
CA LEU A 54 8.68 -2.66 -0.33
C LEU A 54 8.41 -4.05 -0.93
N VAL A 55 8.07 -5.02 -0.09
CA VAL A 55 7.55 -6.32 -0.55
C VAL A 55 6.03 -6.29 -0.52
N MET A 56 5.43 -6.36 -1.70
CA MET A 56 3.98 -6.25 -1.94
C MET A 56 3.42 -7.54 -2.57
N ARG A 57 2.09 -7.69 -2.55
CA ARG A 57 1.34 -8.86 -3.03
C ARG A 57 0.36 -8.51 -4.15
N HIS A 58 -0.48 -7.49 -3.99
CA HIS A 58 -1.55 -7.23 -4.94
C HIS A 58 -1.06 -6.43 -6.16
N PRO A 59 -1.24 -6.90 -7.40
CA PRO A 59 -0.69 -6.25 -8.59
C PRO A 59 -1.26 -4.84 -8.82
N ARG A 60 -2.56 -4.62 -8.54
CA ARG A 60 -3.17 -3.28 -8.59
C ARG A 60 -2.53 -2.31 -7.58
N ALA A 61 -2.22 -2.76 -6.37
CA ALA A 61 -1.57 -1.91 -5.36
C ALA A 61 -0.13 -1.56 -5.77
N VAL A 62 0.60 -2.53 -6.33
CA VAL A 62 1.94 -2.30 -6.88
C VAL A 62 1.92 -1.26 -8.00
N ALA A 63 0.93 -1.32 -8.91
CA ALA A 63 0.80 -0.35 -9.98
C ALA A 63 0.59 1.08 -9.43
N LEU A 64 -0.29 1.24 -8.44
CA LEU A 64 -0.54 2.52 -7.77
C LEU A 64 0.72 3.07 -7.07
N ILE A 65 1.47 2.20 -6.38
CA ILE A 65 2.71 2.60 -5.70
C ILE A 65 3.80 3.00 -6.69
N LYS A 66 3.93 2.29 -7.81
CA LYS A 66 4.89 2.67 -8.85
C LYS A 66 4.59 4.06 -9.42
N GLN A 67 3.32 4.35 -9.69
CA GLN A 67 2.90 5.69 -10.11
C GLN A 67 3.22 6.74 -9.03
N ASN A 68 2.91 6.44 -7.76
CA ASN A 68 3.21 7.36 -6.66
C ASN A 68 4.72 7.65 -6.51
N ILE A 69 5.57 6.64 -6.66
CA ILE A 69 7.04 6.82 -6.64
C ILE A 69 7.48 7.69 -7.82
N GLU A 70 6.92 7.48 -9.02
CA GLU A 70 7.24 8.30 -10.20
C GLU A 70 6.89 9.78 -9.97
N GLU A 71 5.75 10.07 -9.35
CA GLU A 71 5.35 11.42 -8.97
C GLU A 71 6.26 12.02 -7.89
N LEU A 72 6.65 11.24 -6.88
CA LEU A 72 7.54 11.69 -5.79
C LEU A 72 8.97 11.96 -6.24
N MET A 73 9.43 11.29 -7.30
CA MET A 73 10.79 11.45 -7.83
C MET A 73 10.93 12.62 -8.80
N GLN A 74 9.86 13.37 -9.07
CA GLN A 74 9.94 14.61 -9.83
C GLN A 74 10.70 15.68 -9.04
N ASP A 75 11.55 16.46 -9.72
CA ASP A 75 12.31 17.53 -9.09
C ASP A 75 11.36 18.62 -8.57
N ASN A 76 11.46 18.90 -7.27
CA ASN A 76 10.68 19.93 -6.58
C ASN A 76 11.56 21.05 -6.01
N SER A 77 12.82 21.12 -6.46
CA SER A 77 13.76 22.19 -6.11
C SER A 77 13.28 23.53 -6.68
N CYS A 78 13.23 24.56 -5.82
CA CYS A 78 12.90 25.93 -6.20
C CYS A 78 14.14 26.72 -6.64
#